data_AF-A0A959RLI9-F1
#
_entry.id   AF-A0A959RLI9-F1
#
_cell.length_a   1.000
_cell.length_b   1.000
_cell.length_c   1.000
_cell.angle_alpha   90.00
_cell.angle_beta   90.00
_cell.angle_gamma   90.00
#
_symmetry.space_group_name_H-M   'P 1'
#
loop_
_entity.id
_entity.type
_entity.pdbx_description
1 polymer ?
#
loop_
_entity_poly.entity_id
_entity_poly.type
_entity_poly.pdbx_seq_one_letter_code
_entity_poly.pdbx_strand_id
1 'polypeptide(L)' 'MGEEIEVLVNQKQKAGSYEINFSGEEFSSGIYFYSLKTSDNIITKKMLLLK' A
#
# COMPACT_ATOMS: atom_id res chain seq x y z
N MET A 1 12.31 9.32 -9.22
CA MET A 1 12.37 9.20 -7.75
C MET A 1 10.94 9.05 -7.29
N GLY A 2 10.62 8.03 -6.50
CA GLY A 2 9.29 7.85 -5.90
C GLY A 2 9.42 8.12 -4.41
N GLU A 3 8.46 8.83 -3.83
CA GLU A 3 8.41 9.09 -2.39
C GLU A 3 7.48 8.10 -1.72
N GLU A 4 7.84 7.63 -0.52
CA GLU A 4 6.92 6.91 0.36
C GLU A 4 5.96 7.95 0.94
N ILE A 5 4.70 7.88 0.52
CA ILE A 5 3.69 8.89 0.88
C ILE A 5 2.85 8.48 2.09
N GLU A 6 2.73 7.19 2.38
CA GLU A 6 1.91 6.68 3.48
C GLU A 6 2.26 5.24 3.86
N VAL A 7 2.11 4.92 5.15
CA VAL A 7 2.25 3.56 5.70
C VAL A 7 0.90 3.12 6.27
N LEU A 8 0.22 2.22 5.56
CA LEU A 8 -1.10 1.72 5.98
C LEU A 8 -1.03 0.79 7.21
N VAL A 9 -0.01 -0.06 7.28
CA VAL A 9 0.20 -1.01 8.38
C VAL A 9 1.70 -1.14 8.68
N ASN A 10 2.08 -0.97 9.94
CA ASN A 10 3.46 -1.08 10.41
C ASN A 10 3.62 -2.10 11.56
N GLN A 11 3.04 -3.29 11.41
CA GLN A 11 3.12 -4.33 12.43
C GLN A 11 3.27 -5.73 11.82
N LYS A 12 3.87 -6.64 12.58
CA LYS A 12 3.92 -8.06 12.20
C LYS A 12 2.53 -8.67 12.31
N GLN A 13 2.07 -9.26 11.23
CA GLN A 13 0.82 -10.03 11.20
C GLN A 13 1.13 -11.52 11.15
N LYS A 14 0.29 -12.34 11.79
CA LYS A 14 0.40 -13.80 11.74
C LYS A 14 -0.08 -14.28 10.37
N ALA A 15 0.15 -15.55 10.02
CA ALA A 15 -0.43 -16.11 8.81
C ALA A 15 -1.96 -16.03 8.86
N GLY A 16 -2.58 -15.52 7.79
CA GLY A 16 -4.02 -15.31 7.71
C GLY A 16 -4.39 -14.36 6.57
N SER A 17 -5.68 -14.10 6.43
CA SER A 17 -6.21 -13.11 5.49
C SER A 17 -6.48 -11.80 6.22
N TYR A 18 -6.02 -10.69 5.65
CA TYR A 18 -6.22 -9.34 6.19
C TYR A 18 -6.74 -8.44 5.08
N GLU A 19 -7.67 -7.56 5.45
CA GLU A 19 -8.23 -6.55 4.58
C GLU A 19 -7.93 -5.18 5.18
N ILE A 20 -7.45 -4.27 4.35
CA ILE A 20 -7.16 -2.89 4.71
C ILE A 20 -7.96 -2.02 3.76
N ASN A 21 -8.75 -1.11 4.31
CA ASN A 21 -9.46 -0.11 3.52
C ASN A 21 -8.59 1.14 3.38
N PHE A 22 -8.29 1.51 2.14
CA PHE A 22 -7.56 2.73 1.81
C PHE A 22 -8.49 3.65 1.02
N SER A 23 -8.89 4.78 1.61
CA SER A 23 -9.83 5.71 0.97
C SER A 23 -9.17 6.59 -0.09
N GLY A 24 -7.87 6.90 0.08
CA GLY A 24 -7.13 7.73 -0.86
C GLY A 24 -7.60 9.19 -0.98
N GLU A 25 -8.50 9.66 -0.10
CA GLU A 25 -9.16 10.97 -0.23
C GLU A 25 -8.20 12.17 -0.18
N GLU A 26 -7.12 12.04 0.59
CA GLU A 26 -6.09 13.07 0.75
C GLU A 26 -5.10 13.12 -0.42
N PHE A 27 -5.21 12.19 -1.37
CA PHE A 27 -4.30 12.08 -2.51
C PHE A 27 -4.96 12.51 -3.82
N SER A 28 -4.15 13.04 -4.73
CA SER A 28 -4.62 13.41 -6.07
C SER A 28 -4.84 12.17 -6.94
N SER A 29 -5.78 12.24 -7.89
CA SER A 29 -5.95 11.17 -8.89
C SER A 29 -4.63 10.93 -9.63
N GLY A 30 -4.25 9.67 -9.83
CA GLY A 30 -2.96 9.35 -10.41
C GLY A 30 -2.55 7.89 -10.25
N ILE A 31 -1.33 7.61 -10.72
CA ILE A 31 -0.74 6.27 -10.59
C ILE A 31 0.02 6.20 -9.27
N TYR A 32 -0.33 5.22 -8.46
CA TYR A 32 0.34 4.93 -7.19
C TYR A 32 0.91 3.52 -7.19
N PHE A 33 1.90 3.30 -6.36
CA PHE A 33 2.47 1.98 -6.11
C PHE A 33 2.32 1.66 -4.63
N TYR A 34 1.80 0.47 -4.33
CA TYR A 34 1.77 -0.05 -2.97
C TYR A 34 2.67 -1.28 -2.89
N SER A 35 3.36 -1.43 -1.76
CA SER A 35 4.28 -2.53 -1.53
C SER A 35 3.91 -3.25 -0.24
N LEU A 36 3.74 -4.56 -0.33
CA LEU A 36 3.63 -5.44 0.82
C LEU A 36 5.00 -6.07 1.08
N LYS A 37 5.59 -5.75 2.23
CA LYS A 37 6.89 -6.27 2.65
C LYS A 37 6.73 -7.31 3.76
N THR A 38 7.28 -8.49 3.53
CA THR A 38 7.47 -9.53 4.54
C THR A 38 8.96 -9.67 4.84
N SER A 39 9.34 -10.58 5.75
CA SER A 39 10.75 -10.84 6.06
C SER A 39 11.54 -11.28 4.82
N ASP A 40 10.92 -12.04 3.93
CA ASP A 40 11.60 -12.73 2.84
C ASP A 40 11.27 -12.16 1.46
N ASN A 41 10.18 -11.40 1.33
CA ASN A 41 9.67 -10.95 0.04
C ASN A 41 9.11 -9.53 0.08
N ILE A 42 9.17 -8.85 -1.06
CA ILE A 42 8.48 -7.59 -1.31
C ILE A 42 7.62 -7.76 -2.55
N ILE A 43 6.31 -7.52 -2.40
CA ILE A 43 5.35 -7.56 -3.49
C ILE A 43 4.89 -6.14 -3.74
N THR A 44 5.28 -5.57 -4.88
CA THR A 44 4.84 -4.24 -5.31
C THR A 44 3.80 -4.36 -6.41
N LYS A 45 2.73 -3.58 -6.31
CA LYS A 45 1.67 -3.51 -7.31
C LYS A 45 1.35 -2.06 -7.63
N LYS A 46 0.95 -1.82 -8.88
CA LYS A 46 0.50 -0.53 -9.38
C LYS A 46 -1.01 -0.41 -9.19
N MET A 47 -1.46 0.77 -8.78
CA MET A 47 -2.85 1.16 -8.64
C MET A 47 -3.10 2.47 -9.39
N LEU A 48 -4.31 2.64 -9.92
CA LEU A 48 -4.82 3.93 -10.40
C LEU A 48 -5.81 4.45 -9.37
N LEU A 49 -5.52 5.60 -8.78
CA LEU A 49 -6.45 6.32 -7.92
C LEU A 49 -7.26 7.28 -8.78
N LEU A 50 -8.58 7.15 -8.70
CA LEU A 50 -9.55 8.02 -9.38
C LEU A 50 -10.40 8.70 -8.31
N LYS A 51 -10.59 10.02 -8.44
CA LYS A 51 -11.63 10.76 -7.73
C LYS A 51 -12.96 10.63 -8.44
#